data_AF-A0A2S8A8X8-F1
#
_entry.id   AF-A0A2S8A8X8-F1
#
_cell.length_a   1.000
_cell.length_b   1.000
_cell.length_c   1.000
_cell.angle_alpha   90.00
_cell.angle_beta   90.00
_cell.angle_gamma   90.00
#
_symmetry.space_group_name_H-M   'P 1'
#
loop_
_entity.id
_entity.type
_entity.pdbx_description
1 polymer ?
#
loop_
_entity_poly.entity_id
_entity_poly.type
_entity_poly.pdbx_seq_one_letter_code
_entity_poly.pdbx_strand_id
1 'polypeptide(L)'
;MRSFNIVLISCILFFLSCKKDKITNDLETSVMKKLDTTVVENKEITISNTIDLEPIKTDIPQFNDKEADAFVKKVKKYFEQIAEANRSNNPDEILELQIRANDIDTEMQEIKNKLSKEKQKQLSDWYMKLVNAASK
;
A
#
# COMPACT_ATOMS: atom_id res chain seq x y z
N MET A 1 18.57 -50.85 4.92
CA MET A 1 17.33 -50.91 5.73
C MET A 1 17.30 -49.62 6.56
N ARG A 2 16.35 -48.70 6.48
CA ARG A 2 14.97 -48.70 6.00
C ARG A 2 14.65 -47.34 5.39
N SER A 3 13.96 -47.38 4.27
CA SER A 3 13.28 -46.30 3.55
C SER A 3 12.20 -45.66 4.42
N PHE A 4 12.01 -44.34 4.35
CA PHE A 4 10.78 -43.70 4.84
C PHE A 4 10.37 -42.52 3.96
N ASN A 5 9.35 -42.81 3.14
CA ASN A 5 8.22 -41.97 2.72
C ASN A 5 8.43 -40.69 1.92
N ILE A 6 8.30 -40.89 0.60
CA ILE A 6 7.64 -40.02 -0.38
C ILE A 6 6.28 -39.57 0.16
N VAL A 7 6.07 -38.27 0.32
CA VAL A 7 4.72 -37.67 0.37
C VAL A 7 4.59 -36.74 -0.82
N LEU A 8 4.02 -37.32 -1.87
CA LEU A 8 3.45 -36.70 -3.06
C LEU A 8 2.24 -35.87 -2.62
N ILE A 9 2.31 -34.54 -2.64
CA ILE A 9 1.11 -33.69 -2.61
C ILE A 9 1.00 -33.02 -3.97
N SER A 10 0.23 -33.72 -4.80
CA SER A 10 -0.35 -33.28 -6.05
C SER A 10 -1.48 -32.28 -5.74
N CYS A 11 -1.29 -31.02 -6.11
CA CYS A 11 -2.39 -30.06 -6.26
C CYS A 11 -2.46 -29.61 -7.73
N ILE A 12 -3.11 -30.48 -8.50
CA ILE A 12 -3.94 -30.29 -9.68
C ILE A 12 -4.06 -28.82 -10.16
N LEU A 13 -3.38 -28.52 -11.25
CA LEU A 13 -3.65 -27.38 -12.12
C LEU A 13 -4.99 -27.62 -12.85
N PHE A 14 -6.07 -26.98 -12.42
CA PHE A 14 -7.30 -26.86 -13.22
C PHE A 14 -7.17 -25.68 -14.17
N PHE A 15 -6.45 -25.89 -15.27
CA PHE A 15 -6.72 -25.18 -16.51
C PHE A 15 -7.38 -26.17 -17.46
N LEU A 16 -8.49 -25.76 -18.09
CA LEU A 16 -9.00 -26.14 -19.42
C LEU A 16 -10.54 -26.19 -19.42
N SER A 17 -11.17 -25.02 -19.53
CA SER A 17 -12.40 -24.90 -20.32
C SER A 17 -12.09 -24.06 -21.55
N CYS A 18 -11.26 -24.63 -22.43
CA CYS A 18 -11.05 -24.14 -23.78
C CYS A 18 -11.96 -24.97 -24.69
N LYS A 19 -13.17 -24.47 -24.97
CA LYS A 19 -13.98 -24.98 -26.06
C LYS A 19 -13.32 -24.53 -27.36
N LYS A 20 -12.81 -25.52 -28.09
CA LYS A 20 -12.46 -25.46 -29.51
C LYS A 20 -13.55 -24.72 -30.28
N ASP A 21 -13.12 -23.77 -31.12
CA ASP A 21 -13.50 -23.82 -32.53
C ASP A 21 -12.41 -23.21 -33.42
N LYS A 22 -11.95 -24.07 -34.35
CA LYS A 22 -11.33 -23.84 -35.67
C LYS A 22 -10.06 -22.98 -35.78
N ILE A 23 -8.93 -23.68 -35.90
CA ILE A 23 -7.74 -23.19 -36.62
C ILE A 23 -7.82 -23.70 -38.06
N THR A 24 -7.81 -22.79 -39.02
CA THR A 24 -7.37 -23.06 -40.40
C THR A 24 -6.38 -21.96 -40.74
N ASN A 25 -5.20 -22.38 -41.20
CA ASN A 25 -4.07 -21.55 -41.58
C ASN A 25 -4.39 -20.64 -42.77
N ASP A 26 -4.01 -19.38 -42.70
CA ASP A 26 -3.21 -18.65 -43.72
C ASP A 26 -2.84 -17.28 -43.11
N LEU A 27 -1.56 -17.07 -42.78
CA LEU A 27 -0.52 -16.42 -43.59
C LEU A 27 -0.67 -14.89 -43.67
N GLU A 28 0.48 -14.23 -43.43
CA GLU A 28 0.80 -12.82 -43.65
C GLU A 28 0.59 -11.81 -42.50
N THR A 29 1.64 -11.75 -41.69
CA THR A 29 2.29 -10.53 -41.20
C THR A 29 2.02 -9.28 -42.05
N SER A 30 1.39 -8.25 -41.46
CA SER A 30 1.99 -6.91 -41.33
C SER A 30 0.99 -5.88 -40.78
N VAL A 31 1.17 -5.55 -39.50
CA VAL A 31 1.19 -4.19 -38.94
C VAL A 31 0.12 -3.21 -39.46
N MET A 32 -0.94 -3.03 -38.68
CA MET A 32 -1.44 -1.68 -38.41
C MET A 32 -2.06 -1.60 -37.02
N LYS A 33 -1.40 -0.81 -36.16
CA LYS A 33 -1.85 -0.39 -34.83
C LYS A 33 -3.34 -0.03 -34.84
N LYS A 34 -4.13 -0.74 -34.04
CA LYS A 34 -5.32 -0.15 -33.42
C LYS A 34 -5.09 -0.16 -31.92
N LEU A 35 -4.79 1.04 -31.43
CA LEU A 35 -4.76 1.40 -30.03
C LEU A 35 -6.22 1.36 -29.56
N ASP A 36 -6.70 0.20 -29.10
CA ASP A 36 -7.97 0.14 -28.38
C ASP A 36 -7.71 0.59 -26.94
N THR A 37 -7.79 1.91 -26.78
CA THR A 37 -8.00 2.57 -25.50
C THR A 37 -9.23 1.96 -24.86
N THR A 38 -9.02 1.03 -23.95
CA THR A 38 -10.03 0.68 -22.95
C THR A 38 -10.13 1.90 -22.04
N VAL A 39 -11.02 2.82 -22.38
CA VAL A 39 -11.51 3.83 -21.45
C VAL A 39 -12.21 3.03 -20.36
N VAL A 40 -11.47 2.73 -19.29
CA VAL A 40 -12.07 2.34 -18.02
C VAL A 40 -12.95 3.52 -17.66
N GLU A 41 -14.26 3.28 -17.72
CA GLU A 41 -15.29 4.18 -17.25
C GLU A 41 -14.90 4.61 -15.84
N ASN A 42 -14.33 5.82 -15.76
CA ASN A 42 -13.89 6.45 -14.54
C ASN A 42 -15.18 6.84 -13.81
N LYS A 43 -15.80 5.86 -13.16
CA LYS A 43 -16.89 6.06 -12.23
C LYS A 43 -16.35 7.09 -11.25
N GLU A 44 -16.84 8.33 -11.33
CA GLU A 44 -16.51 9.39 -10.39
C GLU A 44 -16.82 8.86 -8.99
N ILE A 45 -15.80 8.31 -8.35
CA ILE A 45 -15.79 8.16 -6.92
C ILE A 45 -15.61 9.60 -6.45
N THR A 46 -16.71 10.25 -6.12
CA THR A 46 -16.65 11.47 -5.31
C THR A 46 -16.10 11.02 -3.95
N ILE A 47 -14.78 10.92 -3.84
CA ILE A 47 -14.07 10.67 -2.59
C ILE A 47 -14.16 11.97 -1.82
N SER A 48 -15.29 12.20 -1.14
CA SER A 48 -15.33 13.16 -0.05
C SER A 48 -14.73 12.53 1.21
N ASN A 49 -13.56 11.90 1.11
CA ASN A 49 -12.80 11.43 2.28
C ASN A 49 -11.82 12.53 2.64
N THR A 50 -12.34 13.54 3.33
CA THR A 50 -11.46 14.49 4.00
C THR A 50 -10.81 13.71 5.14
N ILE A 51 -9.53 13.37 5.00
CA ILE A 51 -8.78 12.68 6.04
C ILE A 51 -8.77 13.56 7.29
N ASP A 52 -9.20 12.98 8.40
CA ASP A 52 -9.20 13.67 9.67
C ASP A 52 -7.77 13.86 10.18
N LEU A 53 -7.33 15.11 10.20
CA LEU A 53 -6.01 15.52 10.66
C LEU A 53 -5.98 15.83 12.17
N GLU A 54 -7.02 15.56 12.94
CA GLU A 54 -7.01 15.81 14.38
C GLU A 54 -5.82 15.12 15.09
N PRO A 55 -5.48 13.84 14.84
CA PRO A 55 -4.40 13.18 15.57
C PRO A 55 -3.00 13.70 15.24
N ILE A 56 -2.82 14.42 14.11
CA ILE A 56 -1.57 15.15 13.82
C ILE A 56 -1.49 16.52 14.47
N LYS A 57 -2.58 17.04 15.06
CA LYS A 57 -2.66 18.39 15.63
C LYS A 57 -2.64 18.42 17.15
N THR A 58 -3.22 17.42 17.81
CA THR A 58 -3.48 17.47 19.27
C THR A 58 -2.61 16.53 20.08
N ASP A 59 -2.27 15.35 19.55
CA ASP A 59 -1.69 14.24 20.32
C ASP A 59 -0.26 13.88 19.87
N ILE A 60 0.54 14.85 19.42
CA ILE A 60 1.90 14.58 18.92
C ILE A 60 2.82 14.15 20.08
N PRO A 61 3.36 12.93 20.09
CA PRO A 61 4.26 12.49 21.15
C PRO A 61 5.60 13.23 21.06
N GLN A 62 6.19 13.51 22.22
CA GLN A 62 7.54 14.06 22.34
C GLN A 62 8.46 13.04 23.01
N PHE A 63 9.64 12.89 22.45
CA PHE A 63 10.68 11.99 22.90
C PHE A 63 11.95 12.79 23.22
N ASN A 64 12.69 12.36 24.23
CA ASN A 64 14.03 12.91 24.49
C ASN A 64 15.05 12.43 23.45
N ASP A 65 14.69 11.41 22.67
CA ASP A 65 15.47 10.86 21.57
C ASP A 65 15.24 11.69 20.30
N LYS A 66 16.33 12.24 19.75
CA LYS A 66 16.27 13.12 18.57
C LYS A 66 15.82 12.39 17.31
N GLU A 67 16.16 11.11 17.17
CA GLU A 67 15.76 10.30 16.03
C GLU A 67 14.26 10.01 16.08
N ALA A 68 13.74 9.66 17.27
CA ALA A 68 12.31 9.45 17.46
C ALA A 68 11.50 10.74 17.20
N ASP A 69 11.97 11.89 17.67
CA ASP A 69 11.33 13.19 17.40
C ASP A 69 11.37 13.57 15.91
N ALA A 70 12.48 13.28 15.22
CA ALA A 70 12.58 13.49 13.78
C ALA A 70 11.62 12.58 13.02
N PHE A 71 11.50 11.31 13.43
CA PHE A 71 10.57 10.35 12.86
C PHE A 71 9.11 10.81 13.03
N VAL A 72 8.71 11.27 14.23
CA VAL A 72 7.37 11.82 14.46
C VAL A 72 7.05 12.97 13.50
N LYS A 73 7.98 13.90 13.30
CA LYS A 73 7.81 15.02 12.35
C LYS A 73 7.69 14.53 10.90
N LYS A 74 8.47 13.51 10.52
CA LYS A 74 8.40 12.88 9.19
C LYS A 74 7.03 12.24 8.97
N VAL A 75 6.54 11.45 9.92
CA VAL A 75 5.22 10.81 9.88
C VAL A 75 4.10 11.85 9.83
N LYS A 76 4.19 12.91 10.64
CA LYS A 76 3.24 14.02 10.59
C LYS A 76 3.13 14.60 9.18
N LYS A 77 4.26 14.95 8.58
CA LYS A 77 4.32 15.50 7.21
C LYS A 77 3.79 14.50 6.19
N TYR A 78 4.10 13.22 6.35
CA TYR A 78 3.59 12.15 5.49
C TYR A 78 2.06 12.13 5.46
N PHE A 79 1.39 12.12 6.61
CA PHE A 79 -0.08 12.14 6.67
C PHE A 79 -0.70 13.47 6.21
N GLU A 80 -0.02 14.61 6.41
CA GLU A 80 -0.42 15.89 5.79
C GLU A 80 -0.42 15.81 4.26
N GLN A 81 0.59 15.17 3.67
CA GLN A 81 0.66 14.97 2.22
C GLN A 81 -0.42 14.02 1.72
N ILE A 82 -0.74 12.95 2.46
CA ILE A 82 -1.87 12.08 2.10
C ILE A 82 -3.18 12.88 2.10
N ALA A 83 -3.43 13.68 3.14
CA ALA A 83 -4.64 14.49 3.21
C ALA A 83 -4.73 15.48 2.04
N GLU A 84 -3.62 16.12 1.70
CA GLU A 84 -3.56 17.05 0.56
C GLU A 84 -3.75 16.35 -0.79
N ALA A 85 -3.10 15.21 -1.01
CA ALA A 85 -3.23 14.44 -2.24
C ALA A 85 -4.66 13.93 -2.46
N ASN A 86 -5.35 13.53 -1.38
CA ASN A 86 -6.78 13.19 -1.43
C ASN A 86 -7.64 14.42 -1.71
N ARG A 87 -7.39 15.55 -1.04
CA ARG A 87 -8.13 16.80 -1.25
C ARG A 87 -8.01 17.31 -2.69
N SER A 88 -6.83 17.16 -3.28
CA SER A 88 -6.51 17.59 -4.64
C SER A 88 -6.80 16.53 -5.69
N ASN A 89 -7.31 15.35 -5.30
CA ASN A 89 -7.60 14.20 -6.16
C ASN A 89 -6.42 13.87 -7.09
N ASN A 90 -5.21 13.80 -6.54
CA ASN A 90 -3.96 13.58 -7.28
C ASN A 90 -3.53 12.10 -7.15
N PRO A 91 -3.95 11.20 -8.08
CA PRO A 91 -3.70 9.77 -7.97
C PRO A 91 -2.21 9.41 -8.05
N ASP A 92 -1.42 10.18 -8.80
CA ASP A 92 0.02 9.95 -8.92
C ASP A 92 0.72 10.19 -7.58
N GLU A 93 0.37 11.30 -6.90
CA GLU A 93 0.88 11.59 -5.56
C GLU A 93 0.38 10.57 -4.53
N ILE A 94 -0.88 10.12 -4.62
CA ILE A 94 -1.38 9.04 -3.75
C ILE A 94 -0.56 7.76 -3.94
N LEU A 95 -0.24 7.38 -5.18
CA LEU A 95 0.57 6.18 -5.46
C LEU A 95 2.00 6.32 -4.91
N GLU A 96 2.65 7.47 -5.11
CA GLU A 96 3.97 7.74 -4.53
C GLU A 96 3.93 7.65 -3.00
N LEU A 97 2.89 8.20 -2.37
CA LEU A 97 2.69 8.14 -0.92
C LEU A 97 2.46 6.71 -0.41
N GLN A 98 1.80 5.85 -1.18
CA GLN A 98 1.66 4.43 -0.83
C GLN A 98 3.00 3.71 -0.83
N ILE A 99 3.89 4.00 -1.78
CA ILE A 99 5.22 3.39 -1.82
C ILE A 99 6.03 3.79 -0.57
N ARG A 100 5.98 5.07 -0.17
CA ARG A 100 6.66 5.57 1.03
C ARG A 100 6.12 5.01 2.35
N ALA A 101 4.94 4.40 2.35
CA ALA A 101 4.38 3.79 3.56
C ALA A 101 5.30 2.69 4.12
N ASN A 102 5.88 1.87 3.23
CA ASN A 102 6.78 0.78 3.61
C ASN A 102 8.07 1.30 4.28
N ASP A 103 8.58 2.43 3.83
CA ASP A 103 9.76 3.07 4.42
C ASP A 103 9.44 3.60 5.83
N ILE A 104 8.26 4.21 5.99
CA ILE A 104 7.75 4.69 7.29
C ILE A 104 7.60 3.52 8.26
N ASP A 105 7.01 2.41 7.82
CA ASP A 105 6.81 1.22 8.67
C ASP A 105 8.12 0.55 9.06
N THR A 106 9.11 0.55 8.17
CA THR A 106 10.46 0.03 8.45
C THR A 106 11.16 0.89 9.49
N GLU A 107 11.21 2.21 9.27
CA GLU A 107 11.83 3.16 10.19
C GLU A 107 11.11 3.16 11.55
N MET A 108 9.79 2.99 11.57
CA MET A 108 9.02 2.80 12.81
C MET A 108 9.56 1.65 13.66
N GLN A 109 9.85 0.48 13.05
CA GLN A 109 10.39 -0.64 13.82
C GLN A 109 11.81 -0.33 14.33
N GLU A 110 12.64 0.32 13.53
CA GLU A 110 13.99 0.73 13.94
C GLU A 110 13.96 1.69 15.13
N ILE A 111 13.12 2.73 15.07
CA ILE A 111 12.93 3.70 16.14
C ILE A 111 12.36 3.02 17.39
N LYS A 112 11.35 2.16 17.25
CA LYS A 112 10.79 1.41 18.39
C LYS A 112 11.85 0.60 19.12
N ASN A 113 12.75 -0.08 18.40
CA ASN A 113 13.80 -0.89 19.02
C ASN A 113 14.79 -0.07 19.87
N LYS A 114 14.88 1.25 19.66
CA LYS A 114 15.72 2.17 20.43
C LYS A 114 15.01 2.79 21.63
N LEU A 115 13.68 2.72 21.67
CA LEU A 115 12.85 3.31 22.71
C LEU A 115 12.57 2.34 23.87
N SER A 116 12.26 2.89 25.05
CA SER A 116 11.69 2.10 26.15
C SER A 116 10.32 1.53 25.79
N LYS A 117 9.89 0.46 26.44
CA LYS A 117 8.58 -0.19 26.17
C LYS A 117 7.40 0.79 26.24
N GLU A 118 7.42 1.70 27.21
CA GLU A 118 6.39 2.73 27.37
C GLU A 118 6.36 3.67 26.16
N LYS A 119 7.54 4.13 25.73
CA LYS A 119 7.68 5.04 24.57
C LYS A 119 7.37 4.34 23.24
N GLN A 120 7.69 3.05 23.10
CA GLN A 120 7.26 2.23 21.97
C GLN A 120 5.73 2.16 21.87
N LYS A 121 5.05 1.95 23.00
CA LYS A 121 3.60 1.93 23.05
C LYS A 121 3.01 3.29 22.68
N GLN A 122 3.54 4.37 23.27
CA GLN A 122 3.11 5.73 22.94
C GLN A 122 3.23 6.03 21.44
N LEU A 123 4.37 5.67 20.83
CA LEU A 123 4.60 5.85 19.40
C LEU A 123 3.66 5.00 18.54
N SER A 124 3.45 3.73 18.91
CA SER A 124 2.58 2.80 18.17
C SER A 124 1.10 3.24 18.24
N ASP A 125 0.63 3.63 19.43
CA ASP A 125 -0.74 4.07 19.64
C ASP A 125 -1.03 5.34 18.83
N TRP A 126 -0.12 6.31 18.85
CA TRP A 126 -0.23 7.53 18.06
C TRP A 126 -0.24 7.24 16.56
N TYR A 127 0.68 6.40 16.07
CA TYR A 127 0.72 6.01 14.66
C TYR A 127 -0.57 5.31 14.21
N MET A 128 -1.11 4.40 15.02
CA MET A 128 -2.37 3.73 14.72
C MET A 128 -3.56 4.70 14.67
N LYS A 129 -3.59 5.74 15.51
CA LYS A 129 -4.62 6.80 15.39
C LYS A 129 -4.57 7.47 14.02
N LEU A 130 -3.37 7.73 13.48
CA LEU A 130 -3.19 8.34 12.16
C LEU A 130 -3.63 7.41 11.02
N VAL A 131 -3.19 6.15 11.05
CA VAL A 131 -3.60 5.15 10.06
C VAL A 131 -5.12 4.99 10.05
N ASN A 132 -5.74 4.91 11.22
CA ASN A 132 -7.19 4.81 11.35
C ASN A 132 -7.91 6.06 10.86
N ALA A 133 -7.33 7.25 11.05
CA ALA A 133 -7.91 8.50 10.56
C ALA A 133 -7.82 8.62 9.02
N ALA A 134 -6.74 8.10 8.42
CA ALA A 134 -6.53 8.09 6.98
C ALA A 134 -7.32 7.00 6.24
N SER A 135 -7.81 5.98 6.96
CA SER A 135 -8.54 4.83 6.37
C SER A 135 -10.06 4.98 6.42
N LYS A 136 -10.58 6.08 6.99
CA LYS A 136 -12.01 6.39 7.05
C LYS A 136 -12.48 7.13 5.81
#